data_AF-I3E7U6-F1
#
_entry.id   AF-I3E7U6-F1
#
_cell.length_a   1.000
_cell.length_b   1.000
_cell.length_c   1.000
_cell.angle_alpha   90.00
_cell.angle_beta   90.00
_cell.angle_gamma   90.00
#
_symmetry.space_group_name_H-M   'P 1'
#
loop_
_entity.id
_entity.type
_entity.pdbx_description
1 polymer ?
#
loop_
_entity_poly.entity_id
_entity_poly.type
_entity_poly.pdbx_seq_one_letter_code
_entity_poly.pdbx_strand_id
1 'polypeptide(L)' 'MFKVLGKLRCGICSEVVEIDDKVFLDQMNTIIHQKCHFKHLDPQIPIKDKGTLIKSV' A
#
# COMPACT_ATOMS: atom_id res chain seq x y z
N MET A 1 -10.38 -20.83 -5.58
CA MET A 1 -9.38 -20.05 -4.80
C MET A 1 -8.49 -19.32 -5.79
N PHE A 2 -8.52 -17.99 -5.79
CA PHE A 2 -7.61 -17.21 -6.64
C PHE A 2 -6.22 -17.29 -6.01
N LYS A 3 -5.28 -17.94 -6.71
CA LYS A 3 -3.86 -17.88 -6.36
C LYS A 3 -3.45 -16.43 -6.61
N VAL A 4 -3.18 -15.65 -5.56
CA VAL A 4 -2.65 -14.29 -5.73
C VAL A 4 -1.33 -14.42 -6.49
N LEU A 5 -1.34 -14.05 -7.77
CA LEU A 5 -0.15 -14.09 -8.63
C LEU A 5 0.66 -12.82 -8.37
N GLY A 6 1.69 -12.93 -7.52
CA GLY A 6 2.67 -11.87 -7.28
C GLY A 6 2.63 -11.28 -5.87
N LYS A 7 3.70 -10.55 -5.52
CA LYS A 7 3.78 -9.75 -4.29
C LYS A 7 3.21 -8.36 -4.54
N LEU A 8 2.45 -7.81 -3.59
CA LEU A 8 1.99 -6.41 -3.65
C LEU A 8 3.19 -5.47 -3.64
N ARG A 9 3.11 -4.39 -4.42
CA ARG A 9 4.18 -3.38 -4.52
C ARG A 9 3.63 -2.00 -4.19
N CYS A 10 4.47 -1.18 -3.60
CA CYS A 10 4.16 0.21 -3.30
C CYS A 10 4.07 1.00 -4.61
N GLY A 11 2.97 1.73 -4.82
CA GLY A 11 2.75 2.57 -6.00
C GLY A 11 3.74 3.72 -6.18
N ILE A 12 4.57 4.02 -5.16
CA ILE A 12 5.55 5.12 -5.19
C ILE A 12 6.97 4.60 -5.41
N CYS A 13 7.46 3.70 -4.55
CA CYS A 13 8.85 3.20 -4.66
C CYS A 13 8.99 1.92 -5.48
N SER A 14 7.88 1.30 -5.92
CA SER A 14 7.85 0.01 -6.62
C SER A 14 8.45 -1.17 -5.84
N GLU A 15 8.89 -0.96 -4.60
CA GLU A 15 9.33 -2.03 -3.70
C GLU A 15 8.13 -2.88 -3.26
N VAL A 16 8.42 -4.12 -2.90
CA VAL A 16 7.44 -5.04 -2.32
C VAL A 16 6.96 -4.49 -0.99
N VAL A 17 5.66 -4.57 -0.75
CA VAL A 17 5.05 -4.36 0.56
C VAL A 17 5.03 -5.68 1.28
N GLU A 18 5.66 -5.74 2.44
CA GLU A 18 5.74 -6.95 3.27
C GLU A 18 4.60 -6.96 4.31
N ILE A 19 4.35 -8.15 4.89
CA ILE A 19 3.43 -8.25 6.03
C ILE A 19 3.98 -7.37 7.16
N ASP A 20 3.08 -6.77 7.93
CA ASP A 20 3.37 -5.82 9.01
C ASP A 20 3.85 -4.42 8.57
N ASP A 21 3.97 -4.17 7.26
CA ASP A 21 4.19 -2.81 6.77
C ASP A 21 2.96 -1.93 7.01
N LYS A 22 3.20 -0.72 7.52
CA LYS A 22 2.17 0.31 7.56
C LYS A 22 1.95 0.87 6.17
N VAL A 23 0.71 0.83 5.71
CA VAL A 23 0.31 1.22 4.36
C VAL A 23 -0.93 2.08 4.34
N PHE A 24 -1.08 2.79 3.23
CA PHE A 24 -2.31 3.45 2.82
C PHE A 24 -2.85 2.78 1.57
N LEU A 25 -4.18 2.73 1.48
CA LEU A 25 -4.89 2.42 0.25
C LEU A 25 -5.49 3.72 -0.27
N ASP A 26 -5.21 4.07 -1.52
CA ASP A 26 -5.82 5.24 -2.16
C ASP A 26 -7.20 4.91 -2.78
N GLN A 27 -7.84 5.92 -3.38
CA GLN A 27 -9.12 5.74 -4.08
C GLN A 27 -9.03 4.88 -5.35
N MET A 28 -7.86 4.77 -5.98
CA MET A 28 -7.60 3.89 -7.13
C MET A 28 -7.24 2.45 -6.71
N ASN A 29 -7.29 2.15 -5.42
CA ASN A 29 -6.85 0.88 -4.81
C ASN A 29 -5.36 0.60 -4.98
N THR A 30 -4.53 1.65 -5.07
CA THR A 30 -3.08 1.56 -4.99
C THR A 30 -2.65 1.45 -3.55
N ILE A 31 -1.77 0.48 -3.25
CA ILE A 31 -1.16 0.34 -1.94
C ILE A 31 0.14 1.14 -1.91
N ILE A 32 0.35 1.92 -0.86
CA ILE A 32 1.51 2.79 -0.70
C ILE A 32 2.05 2.63 0.72
N HIS A 33 3.37 2.46 0.87
CA HIS A 33 3.97 2.50 2.22
C HIS A 33 3.68 3.84 2.89
N GLN A 34 3.36 3.83 4.17
CA GLN A 34 3.15 5.05 4.95
C GLN A 34 4.35 5.99 4.86
N LYS A 35 5.57 5.45 4.92
CA LYS A 35 6.83 6.21 4.75
C LYS A 35 6.95 6.88 3.38
N CYS A 36 6.45 6.24 2.33
CA CYS A 36 6.50 6.75 0.96
C CYS A 36 5.49 7.87 0.75
N HIS A 37 4.27 7.71 1.29
CA HIS A 37 3.24 8.74 1.24
C HIS A 37 3.72 10.04 1.89
N PHE A 38 4.30 9.99 3.10
CA PHE A 38 4.80 11.19 3.77
C PHE A 38 6.01 11.84 3.08
N LYS A 39 6.87 11.06 2.43
CA LYS A 39 8.04 11.60 1.71
C LYS A 39 7.67 12.23 0.37
N HIS A 40 6.63 11.72 -0.28
CA HIS A 40 6.21 12.19 -1.60
C HIS A 40 5.08 13.21 -1.56
N LEU A 41 4.46 13.47 -0.40
CA LEU A 41 3.69 14.66 -0.03
C LEU A 41 2.94 15.31 -1.20
N ASP A 42 2.24 14.50 -1.99
CA ASP A 42 1.26 14.99 -2.93
C ASP A 42 -0.05 15.04 -2.12
N PRO A 43 -0.47 16.21 -1.62
CA PRO A 43 -1.68 16.34 -0.81
C PRO A 43 -2.95 15.94 -1.57
N GLN A 44 -2.82 15.60 -2.86
CA GLN A 44 -3.92 15.26 -3.75
C GLN A 44 -4.24 13.76 -3.82
N ILE A 45 -3.53 12.88 -3.10
CA ILE A 45 -3.87 11.45 -3.07
C ILE A 45 -4.85 11.20 -1.91
N PRO A 46 -6.17 11.15 -2.16
CA PRO A 46 -7.14 10.83 -1.13
C PRO A 46 -6.93 9.41 -0.61
N ILE A 47 -6.74 9.30 0.71
CA ILE A 47 -6.61 8.03 1.41
C ILE A 47 -8.01 7.43 1.60
N LYS A 48 -8.21 6.23 1.06
CA LYS A 48 -9.42 5.43 1.24
C LYS A 48 -9.36 4.63 2.56
N ASP A 49 -8.19 4.07 2.87
CA ASP A 49 -7.97 3.33 4.12
C ASP A 49 -6.51 3.44 4.58
N LYS A 50 -6.29 3.24 5.88
CA LYS A 50 -4.96 3.22 6.50
C LYS A 50 -4.85 2.07 7.49
N GLY A 51 -3.73 1.36 7.46
CA GLY A 51 -3.53 0.25 8.37
C GLY A 51 -2.19 -0.45 8.19
N THR A 52 -2.11 -1.63 8.79
CA THR A 52 -0.98 -2.54 8.65
C THR A 52 -1.37 -3.64 7.67
N LEU A 53 -0.49 -3.97 6.72
CA LEU A 53 -0.74 -5.09 5.81
C LEU A 53 -0.71 -6.39 6.61
N ILE A 54 -1.86 -7.08 6.66
CA ILE A 54 -1.98 -8.39 7.30
C ILE A 54 -2.29 -9.45 6.25
N LYS A 55 -1.83 -10.67 6.50
CA LYS A 55 -2.28 -11.84 5.76
C LYS A 55 -3.66 -12.23 6.28
N SER A 56 -4.67 -12.22 5.42
CA SER A 56 -5.98 -12.79 5.77
C SER A 56 -5.82 -14.28 6.06
N VAL A 57 -6.34 -14.73 7.21
CA VAL A 57 -6.43 -16.14 7.63
C VAL A 57 -7.64 -16.79 6.99
#